data_AF-A0A6N8E5V5-F1
#
_entry.id   AF-A0A6N8E5V5-F1
#
_cell.length_a   1.000
_cell.length_b   1.000
_cell.length_c   1.000
_cell.angle_alpha   90.00
_cell.angle_beta   90.00
_cell.angle_gamma   90.00
#
_symmetry.space_group_name_H-M   'P 1'
#
loop_
_entity.id
_entity.type
_entity.pdbx_description
1 polymer ?
#
loop_
_entity_poly.entity_id
_entity_poly.type
_entity_poly.pdbx_seq_one_letter_code
_entity_poly.pdbx_strand_id
1 'polypeptide(L)' 'MSNVAKPRNPEDDWKIWLVVNPATWLMPIFYALLVLAIAVHAVVFSVGLGWQ' A
#
# COMPACT_ATOMS: atom_id res chain seq x y z
N MET A 1 -4.71 25.86 -21.29
CA MET A 1 -4.42 25.06 -20.07
C MET A 1 -5.74 24.56 -19.51
N SER A 2 -5.91 23.26 -19.29
CA SER A 2 -7.12 22.72 -18.65
C SER A 2 -7.20 23.21 -17.21
N ASN A 3 -8.33 23.80 -16.83
CA ASN A 3 -8.57 24.30 -15.47
C ASN A 3 -8.98 23.13 -14.56
N VAL A 4 -8.00 22.42 -14.01
CA VAL A 4 -8.21 21.30 -13.08
C VAL A 4 -8.12 21.83 -11.65
N ALA A 5 -9.15 21.57 -10.84
CA ALA A 5 -9.17 21.97 -9.44
C ALA A 5 -8.05 21.28 -8.64
N LYS A 6 -7.46 21.98 -7.67
CA LYS A 6 -6.48 21.40 -6.75
C LYS A 6 -7.15 20.32 -5.88
N PRO A 7 -6.60 19.10 -5.79
CA PRO A 7 -7.17 18.06 -4.95
C PRO A 7 -7.06 18.41 -3.46
N ARG A 8 -8.05 17.95 -2.68
CA ARG A 8 -8.09 18.07 -1.22
C ARG A 8 -7.99 16.67 -0.60
N ASN A 9 -6.81 16.31 -0.12
CA ASN A 9 -6.58 15.02 0.53
C ASN A 9 -6.76 15.17 2.05
N PRO A 10 -7.42 14.20 2.74
CA PRO A 10 -7.83 12.89 2.25
C PRO A 10 -9.23 12.82 1.62
N GLU A 11 -9.99 13.92 1.59
CA GLU A 11 -11.39 13.97 1.09
C GLU A 11 -11.53 13.41 -0.33
N ASP A 12 -10.51 13.59 -1.17
CA ASP A 12 -10.46 13.14 -2.56
C ASP A 12 -9.74 11.80 -2.77
N ASP A 13 -9.19 11.15 -1.73
CA ASP A 13 -8.33 9.96 -1.89
C ASP A 13 -9.07 8.75 -2.47
N TRP A 14 -10.38 8.65 -2.23
CA TRP A 14 -11.22 7.60 -2.81
C TRP A 14 -11.17 7.59 -4.35
N LYS A 15 -10.82 8.71 -4.98
CA LYS A 15 -10.65 8.83 -6.44
C LYS A 15 -9.51 7.98 -6.97
N ILE A 16 -8.62 7.44 -6.13
CA ILE A 16 -7.61 6.47 -6.55
C ILE A 16 -8.23 5.28 -7.30
N TRP A 17 -9.43 4.86 -6.90
CA TRP A 17 -10.13 3.72 -7.51
C TRP A 17 -10.74 4.04 -8.89
N LEU A 18 -10.72 5.30 -9.32
CA LEU A 18 -11.06 5.70 -10.69
C LEU A 18 -9.89 5.46 -11.66
N VAL A 19 -8.68 5.25 -11.14
CA VAL A 19 -7.46 4.98 -11.92
C VAL A 19 -7.00 3.54 -11.72
N VAL A 20 -7.01 3.08 -10.47
CA VAL A 20 -6.59 1.72 -10.08
C VAL A 20 -7.83 0.87 -9.90
N ASN A 21 -8.05 -0.12 -10.75
CA ASN A 21 -9.18 -1.04 -10.58
C ASN A 21 -8.99 -1.89 -9.30
N PRO A 22 -9.85 -1.76 -8.28
CA PRO A 22 -9.71 -2.53 -7.04
C PRO A 22 -9.83 -4.04 -7.28
N ALA A 23 -10.66 -4.50 -8.23
CA ALA A 23 -10.83 -5.91 -8.52
C ALA A 23 -9.56 -6.57 -9.08
N THR A 24 -8.69 -5.78 -9.72
CA THR A 24 -7.40 -6.26 -10.26
C THR A 24 -6.26 -6.05 -9.27
N TRP A 25 -6.24 -4.92 -8.55
CA TRP A 25 -5.06 -4.47 -7.81
C TRP A 25 -5.13 -4.68 -6.29
N LEU A 26 -6.31 -4.92 -5.71
CA LEU A 26 -6.41 -5.11 -4.26
C LEU A 26 -5.61 -6.34 -3.79
N MET A 27 -5.75 -7.47 -4.48
CA MET A 27 -4.99 -8.69 -4.14
C MET A 27 -3.47 -8.52 -4.33
N PRO A 28 -2.96 -7.94 -5.44
CA PRO A 28 -1.55 -7.57 -5.56
C PRO A 28 -1.02 -6.68 -4.42
N ILE A 29 -1.78 -5.67 -3.99
CA ILE A 29 -1.39 -4.81 -2.86
C ILE A 29 -1.25 -5.65 -1.58
N PHE A 30 -2.22 -6.52 -1.30
CA PHE A 30 -2.14 -7.40 -0.13
C PHE A 30 -0.97 -8.39 -0.21
N TYR A 31 -0.67 -8.94 -1.38
CA TYR A 31 0.51 -9.79 -1.54
C TYR A 31 1.82 -9.02 -1.35
N ALA A 32 1.92 -7.79 -1.84
CA ALA A 32 3.09 -6.95 -1.60
C ALA A 32 3.29 -6.67 -0.10
N LEU A 33 2.20 -6.35 0.61
CA LEU A 33 2.24 -6.15 2.07
C LEU A 33 2.58 -7.44 2.82
N LEU A 34 2.08 -8.59 2.38
CA LEU A 34 2.42 -9.90 2.95
C LEU A 34 3.91 -10.21 2.78
N VAL A 35 4.45 -10.02 1.56
CA VAL A 35 5.88 -10.22 1.29
C VAL A 35 6.73 -9.28 2.14
N LEU A 36 6.34 -8.01 2.24
CA LEU A 36 7.02 -7.05 3.09
C LEU A 36 7.00 -7.48 4.56
N ALA A 37 5.84 -7.93 5.07
CA ALA A 37 5.72 -8.42 6.44
C ALA A 37 6.63 -9.62 6.69
N ILE A 38 6.64 -10.62 5.80
CA ILE A 38 7.52 -11.79 5.90
C ILE A 38 8.99 -11.36 5.90
N ALA A 39 9.39 -10.45 4.99
CA ALA A 39 10.76 -9.99 4.89
C ALA A 39 11.22 -9.27 6.16
N VAL A 40 10.40 -8.38 6.71
CA VAL A 40 10.69 -7.68 7.96
C VAL A 40 10.84 -8.69 9.11
N HIS A 41 9.92 -9.65 9.25
CA HIS A 41 10.04 -10.68 10.28
C HIS A 41 11.30 -11.52 10.09
N ALA A 42 11.62 -11.96 8.87
CA ALA A 42 12.83 -12.72 8.59
C ALA A 42 14.10 -11.97 9.03
N VAL A 43 14.19 -10.67 8.74
CA VAL A 43 15.31 -9.82 9.18
C VAL A 43 15.36 -9.72 10.70
N VAL A 44 14.24 -9.38 11.36
CA VAL A 44 14.17 -9.24 12.82
C VAL A 44 14.54 -10.54 13.54
N PHE A 45 14.08 -11.69 13.03
CA PHE A 45 14.46 -13.00 13.53
C PHE A 45 15.95 -13.30 13.30
N SER A 46 16.52 -12.91 12.16
CA SER A 46 17.94 -13.14 11.84
C SER A 46 18.90 -12.38 12.79
N VAL A 47 18.45 -11.26 13.36
CA VAL A 47 19.23 -10.46 14.32
C VAL A 47 18.90 -10.78 15.79
N GLY A 48 18.13 -11.84 16.05
CA GLY A 48 17.81 -12.31 17.41
C GLY A 48 16.72 -11.52 18.14
N LEU A 49 16.04 -10.59 17.46
CA LEU A 49 15.01 -9.72 18.04
C LEU A 49 13.58 -10.27 17.90
N GLY A 50 13.40 -11.47 17.32
CA GLY A 50 12.08 -12.00 16.94
C GLY A 50 11.09 -12.26 18.08
N TRP A 51 11.55 -12.28 19.33
CA TRP A 51 10.75 -12.61 20.52
C TRP A 51 10.93 -11.63 21.69
N GLN A 52 11.62 -10.51 21.47
CA GLN A 52 11.76 -9.44 22.47
C GLN A 52 10.53 -8.51 22.45
#